data_AF-A0A4Y2TYG0-F1
#
_entry.id   AF-A0A4Y2TYG0-F1
#
_cell.length_a   1.000
_cell.length_b   1.000
_cell.length_c   1.000
_cell.angle_alpha   90.00
_cell.angle_beta   90.00
_cell.angle_gamma   90.00
#
_symmetry.space_group_name_H-M   'P 1'
#
loop_
_entity.id
_entity.type
_entity.pdbx_description
1 polymer ?
#
loop_
_entity_poly.entity_id
_entity_poly.type
_entity_poly.pdbx_seq_one_letter_code
_entity_poly.pdbx_strand_id
1 'polypeptide(L)'
;MFTSQNITSSAIKLCKFDFTDEGLLNSVGKVSMGFVADNIVKQLVKKKDSYLKGAFNVKSEFCSFVIKLLYHLMRKCPINYALVRNSSCFDPRKMASQLENSVKSLKQLLIHLSQKKIVLDTDCDGIIFQYKNFLQNIVNMYPSAFQTFKPNTRLDIFFNEYMSKSVQDYNKIWPVMKIIFTSHEQASIERGFSTN
;
A
#
# COMPACT_ATOMS: atom_id res chain seq x y z
N MET A 1 18.46 13.60 7.21
CA MET A 1 17.25 13.22 6.42
C MET A 1 17.66 13.20 4.95
N PHE A 2 17.16 12.28 4.11
CA PHE A 2 17.62 12.15 2.71
C PHE A 2 16.95 13.12 1.74
N THR A 3 15.80 13.68 2.12
CA THR A 3 14.99 14.55 1.26
C THR A 3 15.03 15.99 1.74
N SER A 4 15.00 16.94 0.79
CA SER A 4 15.00 18.39 1.06
C SER A 4 13.61 18.92 1.43
N GLN A 5 12.55 18.15 1.12
CA GLN A 5 11.15 18.47 1.43
C GLN A 5 10.55 17.50 2.47
N ASN A 6 9.56 17.96 3.23
CA ASN A 6 8.73 17.15 4.13
C ASN A 6 7.74 16.27 3.33
N ILE A 7 8.24 15.21 2.68
CA ILE A 7 7.45 14.29 1.84
C ILE A 7 6.59 13.31 2.67
N THR A 8 6.76 13.27 3.99
CA THR A 8 6.24 12.22 4.88
C THR A 8 4.77 12.37 5.29
N SER A 9 3.99 13.27 4.69
CA SER A 9 2.59 13.47 5.12
C SER A 9 1.63 12.32 4.72
N SER A 10 1.99 11.45 3.77
CA SER A 10 1.25 10.19 3.52
C SER A 10 2.06 9.16 2.73
N ALA A 11 1.76 7.87 2.90
CA ALA A 11 2.40 6.77 2.16
C ALA A 11 2.21 6.88 0.64
N ILE A 12 1.09 7.45 0.18
CA ILE A 12 0.81 7.68 -1.25
C ILE A 12 1.75 8.73 -1.83
N LYS A 13 2.02 9.82 -1.11
CA LYS A 13 2.96 10.85 -1.55
C LYS A 13 4.37 10.29 -1.65
N LEU A 14 4.77 9.45 -0.68
CA LEU A 14 6.07 8.77 -0.71
C LEU A 14 6.23 7.85 -1.92
N CYS A 15 5.19 7.12 -2.33
CA CYS A 15 5.27 6.22 -3.50
C CYS A 15 5.28 6.97 -4.84
N LYS A 16 4.88 8.25 -4.84
CA LYS A 16 4.96 9.14 -6.02
C LYS A 16 6.23 9.99 -6.02
N PHE A 17 7.07 9.86 -5.00
CA PHE A 17 8.30 10.63 -4.91
C PHE A 17 9.28 10.18 -6.00
N ASP A 18 9.82 11.14 -6.74
CA ASP A 18 10.83 10.87 -7.74
C ASP A 18 12.22 10.83 -7.08
N PHE A 19 12.72 9.62 -6.84
CA PHE A 19 14.06 9.40 -6.29
C PHE A 19 15.17 9.66 -7.31
N THR A 20 14.84 9.96 -8.57
CA THR A 20 15.81 10.32 -9.62
C THR A 20 16.00 11.82 -9.78
N ASP A 21 15.12 12.64 -9.20
CA ASP A 21 15.26 14.09 -9.18
C ASP A 21 16.21 14.53 -8.05
N GLU A 22 17.44 14.91 -8.42
CA GLU A 22 18.46 15.38 -7.50
C GLU A 22 18.06 16.66 -6.75
N GLY A 23 17.15 17.49 -7.30
CA GLY A 23 16.67 18.71 -6.65
C GLY A 23 15.80 18.44 -5.41
N LEU A 24 15.18 17.25 -5.35
CA LEU A 24 14.37 16.80 -4.22
C LEU A 24 15.18 16.13 -3.11
N LEU A 25 16.44 15.80 -3.39
CA LEU A 25 17.35 15.11 -2.49
C LEU A 25 18.25 16.10 -1.76
N ASN A 26 18.68 15.74 -0.55
CA ASN A 26 19.69 16.53 0.14
C ASN A 26 21.06 16.31 -0.48
N SER A 27 21.87 17.37 -0.51
CA SER A 27 23.26 17.27 -0.94
C SER A 27 24.04 16.28 -0.07
N VAL A 28 25.00 15.57 -0.66
CA VAL A 28 25.83 14.53 0.00
C VAL A 28 26.40 15.02 1.33
N GLY A 29 26.80 16.30 1.42
CA GLY A 29 27.30 16.92 2.65
C GLY A 29 26.31 16.90 3.82
N LYS A 30 25.00 17.02 3.56
CA LYS A 30 23.92 17.12 4.56
C LYS A 30 23.33 15.77 4.98
N VAL A 31 23.62 14.70 4.25
CA VAL A 31 23.19 13.34 4.60
C VAL A 31 24.04 12.82 5.76
N SER A 32 23.42 12.19 6.75
CA SER A 32 24.13 11.52 7.85
C SER A 32 24.13 10.01 7.60
N MET A 33 25.26 9.35 7.82
CA MET A 33 25.40 7.89 7.74
C MET A 33 25.19 7.22 9.10
N GLY A 34 24.84 7.99 10.12
CA GLY A 34 24.72 7.55 11.51
C GLY A 34 25.94 7.94 12.36
N PHE A 35 25.74 7.96 13.68
CA PHE A 35 26.69 8.54 14.64
C PHE A 35 28.12 7.99 14.51
N VAL A 36 28.26 6.66 14.48
CA VAL A 36 29.57 5.99 14.43
C VAL A 36 30.24 6.21 13.07
N ALA A 37 29.52 5.96 11.97
CA ALA A 37 30.04 6.11 10.61
C ALA A 37 30.46 7.56 10.31
N ASP A 38 29.63 8.54 10.72
CA ASP A 38 29.95 9.96 10.57
C ASP A 38 31.19 10.34 11.39
N ASN A 39 31.37 9.78 12.59
CA ASN A 39 32.53 10.05 13.43
C ASN A 39 33.81 9.47 12.82
N ILE A 40 33.77 8.24 12.30
CA ILE A 40 34.91 7.60 11.61
C ILE A 40 35.32 8.45 10.40
N VAL A 41 34.36 8.87 9.57
CA VAL A 41 34.63 9.70 8.39
C VAL A 41 35.20 11.06 8.79
N LYS A 42 34.67 11.70 9.85
CA LYS A 42 35.24 12.96 10.39
C LYS A 42 36.67 12.78 10.88
N GLN A 43 36.99 11.68 11.54
CA GLN A 43 38.36 11.40 12.01
C GLN A 43 39.33 11.16 10.85
N LEU A 44 38.89 10.43 9.82
CA LEU A 44 39.70 10.17 8.62
C LEU A 44 39.98 11.47 7.82
N VAL A 45 38.98 12.35 7.70
CA VAL A 45 39.11 13.67 7.05
C VAL A 45 40.13 14.56 7.76
N LYS A 46 40.16 14.55 9.10
CA LYS A 46 41.10 15.35 9.90
C LYS A 46 42.57 14.93 9.73
N LYS A 47 42.84 13.69 9.32
CA LYS A 47 44.21 13.15 9.17
C LYS A 47 44.93 13.58 7.88
N LYS A 48 44.29 14.38 7.00
CA LYS A 48 44.89 15.08 5.83
C LYS A 48 45.65 14.26 4.78
N ASP A 49 45.63 12.94 4.84
CA ASP A 49 46.10 12.11 3.72
C ASP A 49 45.06 12.08 2.58
N SER A 50 45.48 11.63 1.40
CA SER A 50 44.70 11.42 0.15
C SER A 50 43.30 10.77 0.30
N TYR A 51 42.95 10.31 1.50
CA TYR A 51 41.66 9.79 1.96
C TYR A 51 40.50 10.80 1.97
N LEU A 52 40.74 12.12 1.88
CA LEU A 52 39.65 13.10 1.73
C LEU A 52 38.74 12.77 0.52
N LYS A 53 39.35 12.35 -0.59
CA LYS A 53 38.64 11.87 -1.79
C LYS A 53 37.89 10.56 -1.50
N GLY A 54 38.51 9.65 -0.74
CA GLY A 54 37.90 8.39 -0.31
C GLY A 54 36.69 8.58 0.62
N ALA A 55 36.77 9.49 1.60
CA ALA A 55 35.68 9.82 2.51
C ALA A 55 34.47 10.42 1.78
N PHE A 56 34.71 11.33 0.82
CA PHE A 56 33.65 11.88 -0.01
C PHE A 56 33.05 10.81 -0.94
N ASN A 57 33.88 9.92 -1.48
CA ASN A 57 33.42 8.77 -2.27
C ASN A 57 32.53 7.83 -1.45
N VAL A 58 32.92 7.45 -0.23
CA VAL A 58 32.11 6.59 0.65
C VAL A 58 30.74 7.21 0.92
N LYS A 59 30.70 8.52 1.20
CA LYS A 59 29.44 9.22 1.46
C LYS A 59 28.56 9.30 0.21
N SER A 60 29.17 9.55 -0.95
CA SER A 60 28.49 9.55 -2.24
C SER A 60 27.93 8.17 -2.61
N GLU A 61 28.74 7.12 -2.44
CA GLU A 61 28.35 5.73 -2.67
C GLU A 61 27.22 5.30 -1.73
N PHE A 62 27.28 5.66 -0.45
CA PHE A 62 26.21 5.42 0.49
C PHE A 62 24.91 6.10 0.08
N CYS A 63 24.95 7.38 -0.31
CA CYS A 63 23.77 8.09 -0.83
C CYS A 63 23.20 7.37 -2.06
N SER A 64 24.06 7.01 -3.03
CA SER A 64 23.65 6.29 -4.24
C SER A 64 23.00 4.95 -3.91
N PHE A 65 23.58 4.20 -2.97
CA PHE A 65 23.04 2.92 -2.50
C PHE A 65 21.65 3.10 -1.88
N VAL A 66 21.49 4.05 -0.95
CA VAL A 66 20.21 4.29 -0.28
C VAL A 66 19.14 4.73 -1.28
N ILE A 67 19.47 5.61 -2.23
CA ILE A 67 18.55 6.04 -3.29
C ILE A 67 18.10 4.85 -4.13
N LYS A 68 19.04 4.00 -4.58
CA LYS A 68 18.72 2.78 -5.36
C LYS A 68 17.86 1.80 -4.56
N LEU A 69 18.16 1.62 -3.28
CA LEU A 69 17.39 0.78 -2.38
C LEU A 69 15.96 1.30 -2.22
N LEU A 70 15.80 2.60 -1.94
CA LEU A 70 14.50 3.24 -1.80
C LEU A 70 13.70 3.17 -3.10
N TYR A 71 14.32 3.44 -4.24
CA TYR A 71 13.69 3.30 -5.55
C TYR A 71 13.17 1.87 -5.78
N HIS A 72 13.98 0.86 -5.45
CA HIS A 72 13.57 -0.55 -5.60
C HIS A 72 12.45 -0.96 -4.65
N LEU A 73 12.54 -0.56 -3.38
CA LEU A 73 11.50 -0.79 -2.38
C LEU A 73 10.19 -0.12 -2.79
N MET A 74 10.26 1.12 -3.27
CA MET A 74 9.09 1.87 -3.72
C MET A 74 8.48 1.24 -4.96
N ARG A 75 9.27 0.80 -5.95
CA ARG A 75 8.73 0.09 -7.13
C ARG A 75 7.95 -1.17 -6.77
N LYS A 76 8.45 -1.95 -5.81
CA LYS A 76 7.81 -3.19 -5.32
C LYS A 76 6.75 -2.94 -4.25
N CYS A 77 6.49 -1.69 -3.86
CA CYS A 77 5.53 -1.39 -2.82
C CYS A 77 4.12 -1.86 -3.22
N PRO A 78 3.39 -2.59 -2.35
CA PRO A 78 2.05 -3.08 -2.64
C PRO A 78 1.08 -2.00 -3.15
N ILE A 79 1.24 -0.76 -2.69
CA ILE A 79 0.40 0.37 -3.10
C ILE A 79 0.61 0.79 -4.57
N ASN A 80 1.64 0.29 -5.27
CA ASN A 80 1.77 0.52 -6.71
C ASN A 80 0.86 -0.38 -7.54
N TYR A 81 0.39 -1.48 -6.98
CA TYR A 81 -0.52 -2.38 -7.65
C TYR A 81 -1.95 -1.87 -7.49
N ALA A 82 -2.60 -1.58 -8.61
CA ALA A 82 -3.95 -1.04 -8.63
C ALA A 82 -4.97 -1.95 -7.92
N LEU A 83 -4.78 -3.27 -8.00
CA LEU A 83 -5.57 -4.26 -7.24
C LEU A 83 -5.54 -3.95 -5.73
N VAL A 84 -4.35 -3.75 -5.17
CA VAL A 84 -4.15 -3.49 -3.73
C VAL A 84 -4.65 -2.10 -3.32
N ARG A 85 -4.46 -1.08 -4.16
CA ARG A 85 -5.01 0.26 -3.87
C ARG A 85 -6.54 0.24 -3.79
N ASN A 86 -7.15 -0.39 -4.79
CA ASN A 86 -8.60 -0.35 -4.96
C ASN A 86 -9.33 -1.37 -4.07
N SER A 87 -8.67 -2.45 -3.62
CA SER A 87 -9.24 -3.42 -2.67
C SER A 87 -9.63 -2.81 -1.33
N SER A 88 -9.11 -1.63 -1.01
CA SER A 88 -9.52 -0.89 0.19
C SER A 88 -10.99 -0.46 0.17
N CYS A 89 -11.71 -0.62 -0.95
CA CYS A 89 -13.18 -0.54 -0.96
C CYS A 89 -13.81 -1.53 0.02
N PHE A 90 -13.16 -2.66 0.31
CA PHE A 90 -13.65 -3.66 1.27
C PHE A 90 -13.13 -3.47 2.69
N ASP A 91 -12.51 -2.32 3.02
CA ASP A 91 -12.24 -1.96 4.42
C ASP A 91 -13.55 -1.51 5.08
N PRO A 92 -14.06 -2.23 6.10
CA PRO A 92 -15.33 -1.91 6.74
C PRO A 92 -15.41 -0.45 7.23
N ARG A 93 -14.30 0.12 7.70
CA ARG A 93 -14.25 1.48 8.21
C ARG A 93 -14.42 2.51 7.10
N LYS A 94 -13.84 2.23 5.92
CA LYS A 94 -14.01 3.08 4.73
C LYS A 94 -15.41 2.94 4.13
N MET A 95 -15.99 1.74 4.19
CA MET A 95 -17.37 1.52 3.77
C MET A 95 -18.35 2.35 4.59
N ALA A 96 -18.11 2.50 5.90
CA ALA A 96 -18.96 3.31 6.78
C ALA A 96 -18.70 4.83 6.72
N SER A 97 -17.46 5.26 6.47
CA SER A 97 -17.09 6.69 6.53
C SER A 97 -16.93 7.37 5.16
N GLN A 98 -16.75 6.59 4.09
CA GLN A 98 -16.37 7.08 2.75
C GLN A 98 -17.06 6.28 1.65
N LEU A 99 -18.41 6.23 1.66
CA LEU A 99 -19.21 5.39 0.76
C LEU A 99 -18.89 5.65 -0.73
N GLU A 100 -18.92 6.92 -1.16
CA GLU A 100 -18.67 7.27 -2.57
C GLU A 100 -17.27 6.88 -3.04
N ASN A 101 -16.26 7.09 -2.20
CA ASN A 101 -14.88 6.72 -2.51
C ASN A 101 -14.72 5.20 -2.58
N SER A 102 -15.45 4.46 -1.74
CA SER A 102 -15.46 3.00 -1.75
C SER A 102 -16.11 2.47 -3.04
N VAL A 103 -17.21 3.08 -3.52
CA VAL A 103 -17.83 2.74 -4.81
C VAL A 103 -16.89 3.08 -5.99
N LYS A 104 -16.25 4.25 -5.98
CA LYS A 104 -15.26 4.63 -7.01
C LYS A 104 -14.10 3.63 -7.06
N SER A 105 -13.60 3.23 -5.89
CA SER A 105 -12.51 2.24 -5.78
C SER A 105 -12.94 0.87 -6.29
N LEU A 106 -14.16 0.42 -5.97
CA LEU A 106 -14.69 -0.84 -6.52
C LEU A 106 -14.77 -0.81 -8.05
N LYS A 107 -15.25 0.29 -8.65
CA LYS A 107 -15.28 0.42 -10.13
C LYS A 107 -13.90 0.24 -10.74
N GLN A 108 -12.88 0.87 -10.16
CA GLN A 108 -11.50 0.73 -10.62
C GLN A 108 -10.96 -0.69 -10.42
N LEU A 109 -11.35 -1.36 -9.33
CA LEU A 109 -11.03 -2.75 -9.08
C LEU A 109 -11.62 -3.66 -10.16
N LEU A 110 -12.91 -3.49 -10.49
CA LEU A 110 -13.60 -4.29 -11.49
C LEU A 110 -13.02 -4.13 -12.90
N ILE A 111 -12.61 -2.91 -13.28
CA ILE A 111 -11.89 -2.69 -14.55
C ILE A 111 -10.65 -3.58 -14.62
N HIS A 112 -9.87 -3.66 -13.55
CA HIS A 112 -8.64 -4.48 -13.51
C HIS A 112 -8.94 -5.99 -13.52
N LEU A 113 -9.98 -6.41 -12.80
CA LEU A 113 -10.39 -7.82 -12.78
C LEU A 113 -10.95 -8.26 -14.14
N SER A 114 -11.69 -7.38 -14.82
CA SER A 114 -12.24 -7.67 -16.14
C SER A 114 -11.18 -7.71 -17.24
N GLN A 115 -10.21 -6.80 -17.22
CA GLN A 115 -9.06 -6.85 -18.13
C GLN A 115 -8.31 -8.19 -18.05
N LYS A 116 -8.28 -8.79 -16.86
CA LYS A 116 -7.69 -10.12 -16.61
C LYS A 116 -8.65 -11.29 -16.79
N LYS A 117 -9.88 -11.03 -17.24
CA LYS A 117 -10.95 -12.02 -17.43
C LYS A 117 -11.30 -12.83 -16.17
N ILE A 118 -11.05 -12.25 -14.99
CA ILE A 118 -11.46 -12.82 -13.69
C ILE A 118 -12.94 -12.55 -13.44
N VAL A 119 -13.44 -11.40 -13.90
CA VAL A 119 -14.86 -10.99 -13.86
C VAL A 119 -15.29 -10.66 -15.28
N LEU A 120 -16.52 -11.01 -15.68
CA LEU A 120 -17.06 -10.66 -16.99
C LEU A 120 -17.52 -9.20 -17.01
N ASP A 121 -17.25 -8.49 -18.12
CA ASP A 121 -17.70 -7.11 -18.31
C ASP A 121 -19.21 -6.95 -18.11
N THR A 122 -19.98 -7.94 -18.56
CA THR A 122 -21.45 -8.00 -18.45
C THR A 122 -21.96 -8.08 -17.01
N ASP A 123 -21.12 -8.53 -16.07
CA ASP A 123 -21.50 -8.64 -14.65
C ASP A 123 -21.11 -7.41 -13.82
N CYS A 124 -20.23 -6.54 -14.33
CA CYS A 124 -19.70 -5.40 -13.59
C CYS A 124 -20.79 -4.48 -13.04
N ASP A 125 -21.78 -4.11 -13.85
CA ASP A 125 -22.88 -3.23 -13.41
C ASP A 125 -23.74 -3.89 -12.33
N GLY A 126 -24.00 -5.19 -12.46
CA GLY A 126 -24.71 -5.97 -11.45
C GLY A 126 -23.95 -6.04 -10.13
N ILE A 127 -22.63 -6.22 -10.17
CA ILE A 127 -21.76 -6.23 -9.00
C ILE A 127 -21.77 -4.85 -8.32
N ILE A 128 -21.65 -3.77 -9.09
CA ILE A 128 -21.70 -2.39 -8.57
C ILE A 128 -23.04 -2.11 -7.89
N PHE A 129 -24.14 -2.56 -8.49
CA PHE A 129 -25.48 -2.43 -7.91
C PHE A 129 -25.60 -3.16 -6.58
N GLN A 130 -25.21 -4.44 -6.52
CA GLN A 130 -25.25 -5.21 -5.28
C GLN A 130 -24.38 -4.59 -4.18
N TYR A 131 -23.21 -4.08 -4.55
CA TYR A 131 -22.32 -3.40 -3.60
C TYR A 131 -22.94 -2.12 -3.04
N LYS A 132 -23.57 -1.29 -3.87
CA LYS A 132 -24.29 -0.09 -3.41
C LYS A 132 -25.42 -0.45 -2.46
N ASN A 133 -26.20 -1.48 -2.78
CA ASN A 133 -27.27 -1.97 -1.92
C ASN A 133 -26.71 -2.48 -0.59
N PHE A 134 -25.57 -3.16 -0.60
CA PHE A 134 -24.89 -3.60 0.63
C PHE A 134 -24.50 -2.40 1.51
N LEU A 135 -23.90 -1.35 0.92
CA LEU A 135 -23.56 -0.13 1.67
C LEU A 135 -24.82 0.52 2.29
N GLN A 136 -25.90 0.61 1.51
CA GLN A 136 -27.12 1.29 1.94
C GLN A 136 -27.93 0.49 2.98
N ASN A 137 -28.01 -0.83 2.82
CA ASN A 137 -28.93 -1.66 3.60
C ASN A 137 -28.24 -2.36 4.78
N ILE A 138 -26.94 -2.68 4.67
CA ILE A 138 -26.21 -3.38 5.72
C ILE A 138 -25.31 -2.41 6.47
N VAL A 139 -24.44 -1.68 5.77
CA VAL A 139 -23.44 -0.83 6.45
C VAL A 139 -24.12 0.30 7.22
N ASN A 140 -25.14 0.93 6.64
CA ASN A 140 -25.91 1.98 7.34
C ASN A 140 -26.81 1.43 8.45
N MET A 141 -27.20 0.15 8.39
CA MET A 141 -27.98 -0.49 9.46
C MET A 141 -27.10 -0.85 10.66
N TYR A 142 -25.83 -1.19 10.42
CA TYR A 142 -24.87 -1.59 11.47
C TYR A 142 -23.60 -0.71 11.49
N PRO A 143 -23.69 0.64 11.52
CA PRO A 143 -22.55 1.51 11.29
C PRO A 143 -21.45 1.33 12.35
N SER A 144 -21.82 1.07 13.60
CA SER A 144 -20.88 0.86 14.70
C SER A 144 -19.98 -0.37 14.48
N ALA A 145 -20.53 -1.47 13.96
CA ALA A 145 -19.76 -2.69 13.69
C ALA A 145 -18.68 -2.45 12.62
N PHE A 146 -19.02 -1.70 11.59
CA PHE A 146 -18.11 -1.36 10.49
C PHE A 146 -17.05 -0.32 10.91
N GLN A 147 -17.43 0.70 11.69
CA GLN A 147 -16.51 1.74 12.16
C GLN A 147 -15.50 1.23 13.19
N THR A 148 -15.92 0.30 14.05
CA THR A 148 -15.07 -0.26 15.13
C THR A 148 -14.32 -1.52 14.71
N PHE A 149 -14.41 -1.91 13.43
CA PHE A 149 -13.73 -3.08 12.89
C PHE A 149 -12.23 -3.05 13.18
N LYS A 150 -11.72 -4.15 13.75
CA LYS A 150 -10.31 -4.32 14.10
C LYS A 150 -9.58 -5.14 13.04
N PRO A 151 -8.39 -4.71 12.58
CA PRO A 151 -7.61 -5.41 11.53
C PRO A 151 -7.24 -6.86 11.83
N ASN A 152 -7.28 -7.29 13.10
CA ASN A 152 -6.98 -8.67 13.49
C ASN A 152 -8.16 -9.64 13.23
N THR A 153 -9.32 -9.12 12.85
CA THR A 153 -10.50 -9.93 12.52
C THR A 153 -10.43 -10.32 11.05
N ARG A 154 -10.68 -11.59 10.73
CA ARG A 154 -10.73 -12.08 9.36
C ARG A 154 -11.91 -11.46 8.60
N LEU A 155 -11.63 -10.85 7.45
CA LEU A 155 -12.63 -10.11 6.66
C LEU A 155 -13.71 -11.04 6.10
N ASP A 156 -13.35 -12.22 5.62
CA ASP A 156 -14.29 -13.22 5.11
C ASP A 156 -15.32 -13.62 6.17
N ILE A 157 -14.87 -13.90 7.40
CA ILE A 157 -15.75 -14.21 8.54
C ILE A 157 -16.68 -13.04 8.84
N PHE A 158 -16.12 -11.83 8.95
CA PHE A 158 -16.88 -10.62 9.25
C PHE A 158 -17.97 -10.35 8.20
N PHE A 159 -17.63 -10.39 6.91
CA PHE A 159 -18.62 -10.14 5.85
C PHE A 159 -19.61 -11.30 5.69
N ASN A 160 -19.21 -12.54 5.95
CA ASN A 160 -20.10 -13.69 5.86
C ASN A 160 -21.29 -13.60 6.85
N GLU A 161 -21.11 -12.98 8.02
CA GLU A 161 -22.19 -12.74 8.99
C GLU A 161 -23.36 -11.94 8.39
N TYR A 162 -23.07 -11.03 7.46
CA TYR A 162 -24.07 -10.18 6.81
C TYR A 162 -24.53 -10.78 5.47
N MET A 163 -23.61 -11.29 4.67
CA MET A 163 -23.89 -11.79 3.32
C MET A 163 -24.71 -13.08 3.33
N SER A 164 -24.52 -13.94 4.34
CA SER A 164 -25.25 -15.21 4.46
C SER A 164 -26.75 -15.03 4.72
N LYS A 165 -27.17 -13.86 5.24
CA LYS A 165 -28.58 -13.55 5.54
C LYS A 165 -29.38 -13.25 4.26
N SER A 166 -28.71 -12.83 3.18
CA SER A 166 -29.32 -12.41 1.92
C SER A 166 -28.50 -12.89 0.72
N VAL A 167 -28.28 -14.21 0.63
CA VAL A 167 -27.37 -14.81 -0.36
C VAL A 167 -27.76 -14.45 -1.82
N GLN A 168 -29.05 -14.40 -2.13
CA GLN A 168 -29.53 -14.07 -3.48
C GLN A 168 -29.23 -12.62 -3.86
N ASP A 169 -29.31 -11.69 -2.91
CA ASP A 169 -29.12 -10.25 -3.14
C ASP A 169 -27.65 -9.90 -3.42
N TYR A 170 -26.72 -10.76 -3.00
CA TYR A 170 -25.27 -10.51 -3.06
C TYR A 170 -24.48 -11.57 -3.83
N ASN A 171 -25.16 -12.39 -4.63
CA ASN A 171 -24.56 -13.53 -5.33
C ASN A 171 -23.45 -13.17 -6.34
N LYS A 172 -23.41 -11.93 -6.86
CA LYS A 172 -22.38 -11.46 -7.80
C LYS A 172 -21.21 -10.79 -7.09
N ILE A 173 -21.46 -9.95 -6.08
CA ILE A 173 -20.40 -9.26 -5.34
C ILE A 173 -19.64 -10.20 -4.40
N TRP A 174 -20.31 -11.20 -3.82
CA TRP A 174 -19.69 -12.09 -2.84
C TRP A 174 -18.50 -12.90 -3.39
N PRO A 175 -18.57 -13.52 -4.59
CA PRO A 175 -17.40 -14.14 -5.23
C PRO A 175 -16.22 -13.18 -5.40
N VAL A 176 -16.48 -11.93 -5.81
CA VAL A 176 -15.43 -10.91 -5.99
C VAL A 176 -14.74 -10.58 -4.67
N MET A 177 -15.52 -10.41 -3.59
CA MET A 177 -14.99 -10.16 -2.25
C MET A 177 -14.11 -11.32 -1.79
N LYS A 178 -14.58 -12.56 -1.98
CA LYS A 178 -13.80 -13.76 -1.64
C LYS A 178 -12.46 -13.81 -2.36
N ILE A 179 -12.41 -13.54 -3.67
CA ILE A 179 -11.14 -13.48 -4.44
C ILE A 179 -10.14 -12.52 -3.79
N ILE A 180 -10.61 -11.34 -3.37
CA ILE A 180 -9.74 -10.33 -2.76
C ILE A 180 -9.28 -10.74 -1.36
N PHE A 181 -10.17 -11.32 -0.55
CA PHE A 181 -9.83 -11.77 0.81
C PHE A 181 -8.86 -12.95 0.79
N THR A 182 -9.07 -13.93 -0.09
CA THR A 182 -8.17 -15.10 -0.21
C THR A 182 -6.80 -14.71 -0.78
N SER A 183 -6.73 -13.68 -1.63
CA SER A 183 -5.47 -13.14 -2.14
C SER A 183 -4.59 -12.57 -1.01
N HIS A 184 -5.19 -12.05 0.06
CA HIS A 184 -4.46 -11.55 1.23
C HIS A 184 -4.01 -12.69 2.16
N GLU A 185 -4.82 -13.76 2.28
CA GLU A 185 -4.50 -14.92 3.12
C GLU A 185 -3.36 -15.76 2.54
N GLN A 186 -3.33 -15.97 1.23
CA GLN A 186 -2.18 -16.62 0.58
C GLN A 186 -0.89 -15.83 0.81
N ALA A 187 -0.92 -14.50 0.78
CA ALA A 187 0.26 -13.68 1.04
C ALA A 187 0.76 -13.77 2.51
N SER A 188 -0.08 -14.13 3.47
CA SER A 188 0.32 -14.39 4.87
C SER A 188 0.81 -15.82 5.06
N ILE A 189 0.21 -16.78 4.36
CA ILE A 189 0.60 -18.20 4.36
C ILE A 189 1.94 -18.38 3.64
N GLU A 190 2.15 -17.75 2.48
CA GLU A 190 3.42 -17.73 1.73
C GLU A 190 4.54 -17.01 2.50
N ARG A 191 4.21 -16.03 3.34
CA ARG A 191 5.18 -15.43 4.27
C ARG A 191 5.68 -16.41 5.33
N GLY A 192 4.88 -17.40 5.72
CA GLY A 192 5.26 -18.49 6.61
C GLY A 192 6.10 -19.58 5.94
N PHE A 193 6.12 -19.65 4.60
CA PHE A 193 6.93 -20.61 3.85
C PHE A 193 8.33 -20.09 3.47
N SER A 194 8.70 -18.87 3.89
CA SER A 194 10.05 -18.30 3.68
C SER A 194 11.03 -18.56 4.84
N THR A 195 10.69 -19.42 5.81
CA THR A 195 11.69 -20.04 6.69
C THR A 195 12.06 -21.39 6.12
N ASN A 196 13.02 -21.39 5.19
CA ASN A 196 13.93 -22.49 4.89
C ASN A 196 15.22 -21.90 4.30
#